data_AF-A0AAV4CNP4-F1
#
_entry.id   AF-A0AAV4CNP4-F1
#
_cell.length_a   1.000
_cell.length_b   1.000
_cell.length_c   1.000
_cell.angle_alpha   90.00
_cell.angle_beta   90.00
_cell.angle_gamma   90.00
#
_symmetry.space_group_name_H-M   'P 1'
#
loop_
_entity.id
_entity.type
_entity.pdbx_description
1 polymer ?
#
loop_
_entity_poly.entity_id
_entity_poly.type
_entity_poly.pdbx_seq_one_letter_code
_entity_poly.pdbx_strand_id
1 'polypeptide(L)'
;MYQKHMDEKVKVRQVKEEAKKMASENPKICAAVFDLQQVIYTPKSHRSSIFYKRRPANYNFTIFDLQSQEGRCFLWHEGIARRGANEISTCIYKFLQEKDSDGTEEIILFCDG
;
A
#
# COMPACT_ATOMS: atom_id res chain seq x y z
N MET A 1 16.04 -6.11 23.23
CA MET A 1 15.05 -6.31 22.14
C MET A 1 14.32 -5.02 21.79
N TYR A 2 13.81 -4.24 22.76
CA TYR A 2 13.15 -2.94 22.52
C TYR A 2 14.04 -1.88 21.84
N GLN A 3 15.28 -1.69 22.31
CA GLN A 3 16.19 -0.68 21.75
C GLN A 3 16.51 -0.94 20.27
N LYS A 4 16.75 -2.21 19.91
CA LYS A 4 17.03 -2.64 18.53
C LYS A 4 15.88 -2.33 17.57
N HIS A 5 14.64 -2.58 18.01
CA HIS A 5 13.42 -2.25 17.25
C HIS A 5 13.27 -0.74 17.04
N MET A 6 13.60 0.07 18.05
CA MET A 6 13.60 1.53 17.92
C MET A 6 14.66 2.02 16.93
N ASP A 7 15.87 1.47 17.00
CA ASP A 7 16.96 1.82 16.07
C ASP A 7 16.62 1.43 14.62
N GLU A 8 16.01 0.27 14.40
CA GLU A 8 15.56 -0.18 13.08
C GLU A 8 14.46 0.74 12.52
N LYS A 9 13.49 1.15 13.35
CA LYS A 9 12.48 2.14 12.95
C LYS A 9 13.06 3.49 12.57
N VAL A 10 14.06 3.97 13.32
CA VAL A 10 14.74 5.23 13.01
C VAL A 10 15.49 5.13 11.68
N LYS A 11 16.18 4.02 11.43
CA LYS A 11 16.90 3.78 10.16
C LYS A 11 15.94 3.76 8.96
N VAL A 12 14.83 3.03 9.05
CA VAL A 12 13.84 2.97 7.94
C VAL A 12 13.26 4.36 7.66
N ARG A 13 13.00 5.16 8.69
CA ARG A 13 12.56 6.55 8.52
C ARG A 13 13.61 7.42 7.84
N GLN A 14 14.89 7.28 8.21
CA GLN A 14 15.98 8.01 7.56
C GLN A 14 16.09 7.64 6.06
N VAL A 15 16.10 6.35 5.73
CA VAL A 15 16.15 5.88 4.34
C VAL A 15 14.94 6.36 3.53
N LYS A 16 13.75 6.41 4.15
CA LYS A 16 12.54 6.93 3.51
C LYS A 16 12.64 8.43 3.20
N GLU A 17 13.17 9.23 4.13
CA GLU A 17 13.40 10.66 3.91
C GLU A 17 14.47 10.90 2.84
N GLU A 18 15.53 10.10 2.81
CA GLU A 18 16.57 10.14 1.77
C GLU A 18 15.99 9.80 0.40
N ALA A 19 15.23 8.71 0.28
CA ALA A 19 14.56 8.33 -0.96
C ALA A 19 13.56 9.38 -1.43
N LYS A 20 12.85 10.04 -0.51
CA LYS A 20 11.96 11.17 -0.83
C LYS A 20 12.74 12.35 -1.41
N LYS A 21 13.91 12.67 -0.86
CA LYS A 21 14.79 13.72 -1.41
C LYS A 21 15.31 13.35 -2.79
N MET A 22 15.78 12.11 -2.98
CA MET A 22 16.26 11.62 -4.28
C MET A 22 15.15 11.68 -5.34
N ALA A 23 13.93 11.27 -5.01
CA ALA A 23 12.77 11.37 -5.90
C ALA A 23 12.37 12.84 -6.19
N SER A 24 12.61 13.76 -5.26
CA SER A 24 12.39 15.19 -5.50
C SER A 24 13.44 15.81 -6.43
N GLU A 25 14.67 15.30 -6.41
CA GLU A 25 15.79 15.78 -7.23
C GLU A 25 15.79 15.19 -8.64
N ASN A 26 15.35 13.93 -8.79
CA ASN A 26 15.30 13.24 -10.07
C ASN A 26 13.88 12.77 -10.40
N PRO A 27 13.23 13.34 -11.44
CA PRO A 27 11.87 12.95 -11.84
C PRO A 27 11.75 11.52 -12.34
N LYS A 28 12.87 10.83 -12.62
CA LYS A 28 12.90 9.43 -13.05
C LYS A 28 12.86 8.43 -11.89
N ILE A 29 12.99 8.90 -10.65
CA ILE A 29 12.96 8.06 -9.44
C ILE A 29 11.64 8.30 -8.72
N CYS A 30 10.84 7.25 -8.53
CA CYS A 30 9.60 7.31 -7.77
C CYS A 30 9.78 6.60 -6.42
N ALA A 31 9.61 7.33 -5.32
CA ALA A 31 9.54 6.74 -3.98
C ALA A 31 8.07 6.57 -3.58
N ALA A 32 7.62 5.34 -3.36
CA ALA A 32 6.24 5.05 -2.97
C ALA A 32 6.16 4.18 -1.71
N VAL A 33 5.10 4.38 -0.94
CA VAL A 33 4.81 3.61 0.27
C VAL A 33 3.54 2.81 0.03
N PHE A 34 3.54 1.54 0.36
CA PHE A 34 2.33 0.74 0.28
C PHE A 34 1.96 0.14 1.63
N ASP A 35 0.66 -0.06 1.83
CA ASP A 35 0.10 -0.68 3.02
C ASP A 35 -1.18 -1.46 2.67
N LEU A 36 -1.48 -2.48 3.48
CA LEU A 36 -2.70 -3.25 3.39
C LEU A 36 -3.61 -2.93 4.58
N GLN A 37 -4.71 -2.25 4.31
CA GLN A 37 -5.63 -1.84 5.35
C GLN A 37 -6.30 -3.04 6.05
N GLN A 38 -6.77 -2.80 7.28
CA GLN A 38 -7.59 -3.76 8.01
C GLN A 38 -8.83 -4.16 7.19
N VAL A 39 -9.19 -5.45 7.24
CA VAL A 39 -10.32 -6.01 6.48
C VAL A 39 -11.61 -5.27 6.83
N ILE A 40 -12.30 -4.78 5.79
CA ILE A 40 -13.54 -4.03 5.92
C ILE A 40 -14.72 -4.96 5.64
N TYR A 41 -15.58 -5.15 6.64
CA TYR A 41 -16.80 -5.97 6.49
C TYR A 41 -18.00 -5.09 6.11
N THR A 42 -18.62 -5.38 4.97
CA THR A 42 -19.82 -4.66 4.49
C THR A 42 -21.03 -5.60 4.41
N PRO A 43 -22.29 -5.09 4.49
CA PRO A 43 -22.70 -3.72 4.81
C PRO A 43 -22.58 -3.40 6.30
N LYS A 44 -22.27 -2.13 6.63
CA LYS A 44 -22.27 -1.62 8.00
C LYS A 44 -23.71 -1.25 8.38
N SER A 45 -24.29 -1.95 9.35
CA SER A 45 -25.61 -1.59 9.87
C SER A 45 -25.76 -2.00 11.33
N HIS A 46 -26.53 -1.20 12.07
CA HIS A 46 -26.77 -1.36 13.51
C HIS A 46 -27.83 -2.43 13.83
N ARG A 47 -28.39 -3.10 12.82
CA ARG A 47 -29.36 -4.18 13.06
C ARG A 47 -28.65 -5.44 13.53
N SER A 48 -29.06 -5.95 14.69
CA SER A 48 -28.58 -7.21 15.27
C SER A 48 -28.71 -8.39 14.30
N SER A 49 -29.68 -8.37 13.38
CA SER A 49 -29.84 -9.39 12.34
C SER A 49 -28.62 -9.60 11.44
N ILE A 50 -27.75 -8.59 11.30
CA ILE A 50 -26.53 -8.68 10.47
C ILE A 50 -25.38 -9.33 11.24
N PHE A 51 -25.43 -9.31 12.58
CA PHE A 51 -24.45 -10.01 13.41
C PHE A 51 -24.45 -11.52 13.18
N TYR A 52 -25.63 -12.09 12.90
CA TYR A 52 -25.80 -13.52 12.63
C TYR A 52 -25.55 -13.90 11.16
N LYS A 53 -25.32 -12.92 10.28
CA LYS A 53 -25.06 -13.17 8.85
C LYS A 53 -23.57 -12.99 8.55
N ARG A 54 -23.06 -13.80 7.62
CA ARG A 54 -21.69 -13.63 7.12
C ARG A 54 -21.60 -12.31 6.37
N ARG A 55 -20.75 -11.40 6.84
CA ARG A 55 -20.45 -10.13 6.16
C ARG A 55 -19.33 -10.37 5.15
N PRO A 56 -19.49 -10.06 3.86
CA PRO A 56 -18.38 -10.14 2.90
C PRO A 56 -17.20 -9.27 3.34
N ALA A 57 -16.00 -9.84 3.25
CA ALA A 57 -14.76 -9.13 3.45
C ALA A 57 -14.40 -8.29 2.21
N ASN A 58 -13.97 -7.06 2.44
CA ASN A 58 -13.39 -6.17 1.44
C ASN A 58 -11.94 -5.88 1.85
N TYR A 59 -11.07 -5.90 0.86
CA TYR A 59 -9.65 -5.68 0.99
C TYR A 59 -9.29 -4.39 0.25
N ASN A 60 -8.54 -3.52 0.93
CA ASN A 60 -8.04 -2.30 0.34
C ASN A 60 -6.51 -2.28 0.44
N PHE A 61 -5.85 -2.29 -0.71
CA PHE A 61 -4.41 -2.14 -0.82
C PHE A 61 -4.09 -0.75 -1.33
N THR A 62 -3.31 0.01 -0.57
CA THR A 62 -3.03 1.40 -0.87
C THR A 62 -1.57 1.59 -1.21
N ILE A 63 -1.29 2.29 -2.30
CA ILE A 63 0.05 2.74 -2.68
C ILE A 63 0.02 4.26 -2.75
N PHE A 64 0.92 4.91 -2.02
CA PHE A 64 1.05 6.35 -1.98
C PHE A 64 2.41 6.77 -2.53
N ASP A 65 2.38 7.56 -3.61
CA ASP A 65 3.57 8.16 -4.20
C ASP A 65 4.00 9.38 -3.36
N LEU A 66 5.23 9.36 -2.85
CA LEU A 66 5.78 10.44 -2.02
C LEU A 66 6.17 11.67 -2.84
N GLN A 67 6.37 11.52 -4.15
CA GLN A 67 6.77 12.56 -5.07
C GLN A 67 5.54 13.28 -5.64
N SER A 68 4.66 12.57 -6.33
CA SER A 68 3.44 13.16 -6.90
C SER A 68 2.36 13.45 -5.85
N GLN A 69 2.51 12.90 -4.64
CA GLN A 69 1.50 12.93 -3.57
C GLN A 69 0.17 12.27 -3.96
N GLU A 70 0.20 11.37 -4.95
CA GLU A 70 -0.97 10.64 -5.39
C GLU A 70 -1.11 9.30 -4.67
N GLY A 71 -2.32 9.04 -4.19
CA GLY A 71 -2.70 7.75 -3.60
C GLY A 71 -3.50 6.90 -4.58
N ARG A 72 -3.04 5.67 -4.81
CA ARG A 72 -3.80 4.60 -5.47
C ARG A 72 -4.45 3.71 -4.42
N CYS A 73 -5.75 3.47 -4.56
CA CYS A 73 -6.47 2.50 -3.74
C CYS A 73 -6.97 1.35 -4.63
N PHE A 74 -6.47 0.14 -4.39
CA PHE A 74 -6.94 -1.08 -5.01
C PHE A 74 -7.94 -1.75 -4.07
N LEU A 75 -9.23 -1.60 -4.36
CA LEU A 75 -10.32 -2.18 -3.58
C LEU A 75 -10.91 -3.41 -4.29
N TRP A 76 -10.99 -4.53 -3.58
CA TRP A 76 -11.72 -5.71 -4.06
C TRP A 76 -12.39 -6.46 -2.90
N HIS A 77 -13.40 -7.27 -3.22
CA HIS A 77 -14.11 -8.08 -2.22
C HIS A 77 -13.76 -9.56 -2.35
N GLU A 78 -14.03 -10.33 -1.29
CA GLU A 78 -13.73 -11.78 -1.17
C GLU A 78 -14.30 -12.65 -2.30
N GLY A 79 -15.29 -12.15 -3.02
CA GLY A 79 -15.93 -12.84 -4.15
C GLY A 79 -15.20 -12.68 -5.48
N ILE A 80 -14.34 -11.66 -5.61
CA ILE A 80 -13.52 -11.45 -6.81
C ILE A 80 -12.20 -12.21 -6.66
N ALA A 81 -11.50 -11.98 -5.55
CA ALA A 81 -10.20 -12.55 -5.30
C ALA A 81 -9.92 -12.63 -3.80
N ARG A 82 -8.87 -13.38 -3.43
CA ARG A 82 -8.46 -13.54 -2.03
C ARG A 82 -7.54 -12.40 -1.63
N ARG A 83 -7.00 -12.48 -0.41
CA ARG A 83 -6.01 -11.54 0.13
C ARG A 83 -4.63 -12.20 0.16
N GLY A 84 -4.24 -12.81 -0.96
CA GLY A 84 -2.98 -13.52 -1.11
C GLY A 84 -1.88 -12.65 -1.70
N ALA A 85 -0.68 -13.22 -1.77
CA ALA A 85 0.47 -12.55 -2.38
C ALA A 85 0.23 -12.26 -3.87
N ASN A 86 -0.46 -13.14 -4.59
CA ASN A 86 -0.73 -12.97 -6.03
C ASN A 86 -1.56 -11.72 -6.33
N GLU A 87 -2.60 -11.47 -5.52
CA GLU A 87 -3.43 -10.27 -5.67
C GLU A 87 -2.63 -9.00 -5.38
N ILE A 88 -1.79 -9.03 -4.34
CA ILE A 88 -0.92 -7.90 -3.98
C ILE A 88 0.11 -7.66 -5.10
N SER A 89 0.78 -8.71 -5.59
CA SER A 89 1.72 -8.64 -6.71
C SER A 89 1.07 -8.08 -7.97
N THR A 90 -0.19 -8.44 -8.23
CA THR A 90 -0.95 -7.87 -9.36
C THR A 90 -1.20 -6.37 -9.18
N CYS A 91 -1.53 -5.92 -7.97
CA CYS A 91 -1.70 -4.50 -7.68
C CYS A 91 -0.40 -3.71 -7.85
N ILE A 92 0.71 -4.25 -7.34
CA ILE A 92 2.04 -3.66 -7.51
C ILE A 92 2.42 -3.63 -8.99
N TYR A 93 2.21 -4.74 -9.71
CA TYR A 93 2.52 -4.81 -11.14
C TYR A 93 1.76 -3.76 -11.95
N LYS A 94 0.46 -3.57 -11.68
CA LYS A 94 -0.34 -2.51 -12.32
C LYS A 94 0.23 -1.12 -12.05
N PHE A 95 0.66 -0.87 -10.81
CA PHE A 95 1.30 0.39 -10.45
C PHE A 95 2.64 0.60 -11.19
N LEU A 96 3.46 -0.46 -11.30
CA LEU A 96 4.73 -0.40 -12.04
C LEU A 96 4.52 -0.12 -13.53
N GLN A 97 3.55 -0.78 -14.18
CA GLN A 97 3.24 -0.56 -15.61
C GLN A 97 2.82 0.90 -15.87
N GLU A 98 2.10 1.48 -14.93
CA GLU A 98 1.66 2.87 -15.07
C GLU A 98 2.81 3.85 -14.90
N LYS A 99 3.69 3.61 -13.92
CA LYS A 99 4.90 4.41 -13.73
C LYS A 99 5.92 4.26 -14.86
N ASP A 100 6.00 3.09 -15.48
CA ASP A 100 6.77 2.85 -16.69
C ASP A 100 6.22 3.68 -17.87
N SER A 101 4.90 3.77 -17.99
CA SER A 101 4.24 4.63 -19.00
C SER A 101 4.51 6.13 -18.77
N ASP A 102 4.66 6.54 -17.50
CA ASP A 102 5.04 7.91 -17.12
C ASP A 102 6.54 8.20 -17.33
N GLY A 103 7.36 7.20 -17.67
CA GLY A 103 8.80 7.35 -17.90
C GLY A 103 9.67 7.26 -16.64
N THR A 104 9.18 6.62 -15.59
CA THR A 104 9.94 6.36 -14.36
C THR A 104 10.92 5.20 -14.56
N GLU A 105 12.21 5.39 -14.29
CA GLU A 105 13.25 4.36 -14.47
C GLU A 105 13.49 3.54 -13.20
N GLU A 106 13.37 4.16 -12.02
CA GLU A 106 13.61 3.51 -10.73
C GLU A 106 12.45 3.73 -9.77
N ILE A 107 12.02 2.67 -9.09
CA ILE A 107 10.92 2.72 -8.13
C ILE A 107 11.39 2.14 -6.80
N ILE A 108 11.35 2.95 -5.75
CA ILE A 108 11.71 2.55 -4.39
C ILE A 108 10.42 2.37 -3.59
N LEU A 109 10.12 1.13 -3.23
CA LEU A 109 8.91 0.78 -2.48
C LEU A 109 9.22 0.57 -1.00
N PHE A 110 8.46 1.25 -0.14
CA PHE A 110 8.51 1.12 1.30
C PHE A 110 7.23 0.46 1.84
N CYS A 111 7.38 -0.45 2.80
CA CYS A 111 6.29 -1.08 3.54
C CYS A 111 6.59 -0.98 5.04
N ASP A 112 5.67 -0.40 5.81
CA ASP A 112 5.75 -0.32 7.28
C ASP A 112 4.74 -1.31 7.85
N GLY A 113 5.13 -2.59 7.90
CA GLY A 113 4.33 -3.72 8.40
C GLY A 113 4.75 -4.18 9.79
#